data_AF-A0A124GB44-F1
#
_entry.id   AF-A0A124GB44-F1
#
_cell.length_a   1.000
_cell.length_b   1.000
_cell.length_c   1.000
_cell.angle_alpha   90.00
_cell.angle_beta   90.00
_cell.angle_gamma   90.00
#
_symmetry.space_group_name_H-M   'P 1'
#
loop_
_entity.id
_entity.type
_entity.pdbx_description
1 polymer ?
#
loop_
_entity_poly.entity_id
_entity_poly.type
_entity_poly.pdbx_seq_one_letter_code
_entity_poly.pdbx_strand_id
1 'polypeptide(L)'
;MPHFVEELQQEAVDSIAAMQKAALAARHIHARAELMRHMLTTARKVADKPKAEAVETVVREWMDAWNLGRAEWPHIAREMEAFTEAFHDYANDPSDAHDAALRQSCEALDAALAREGTSISDQMAFRSQCAHRWWELVVPVPADLPGAKPRPSVPPLAEAARFWDAGCADFCR
;
A
#
# COMPACT_ATOMS: atom_id res chain seq x y z
N MET A 1 -6.80 23.56 -40.61
CA MET A 1 -7.35 22.34 -39.99
C MET A 1 -6.18 21.39 -39.87
N PRO A 2 -5.87 20.86 -38.67
CA PRO A 2 -4.82 19.84 -38.55
C PRO A 2 -5.16 18.68 -39.49
N HIS A 3 -4.13 18.04 -40.05
CA HIS A 3 -4.35 16.89 -40.91
C HIS A 3 -4.80 15.70 -40.08
N PHE A 4 -5.65 14.83 -40.63
CA PHE A 4 -6.21 13.67 -39.92
C PHE A 4 -5.14 12.80 -39.21
N VAL A 5 -3.95 12.67 -39.79
CA VAL A 5 -2.83 11.94 -39.17
C VAL A 5 -2.33 12.63 -37.90
N GLU A 6 -2.24 13.96 -37.90
CA GLU A 6 -1.80 14.76 -36.75
C GLU A 6 -2.86 14.74 -35.63
N GLU A 7 -4.15 14.79 -36.00
CA GLU A 7 -5.26 14.63 -35.07
C GLU A 7 -5.20 13.27 -34.35
N LEU A 8 -5.06 12.17 -35.10
CA LEU A 8 -4.94 10.84 -34.53
C LEU A 8 -3.68 10.66 -33.65
N GLN A 9 -2.57 11.29 -34.02
CA GLN A 9 -1.36 11.28 -33.19
C GLN A 9 -1.61 11.96 -31.85
N GLN A 10 -2.29 13.10 -31.84
CA GLN A 10 -2.63 13.80 -30.60
C GLN A 10 -3.62 13.00 -29.75
N GLU A 11 -4.68 12.43 -30.36
CA GLU A 11 -5.63 11.58 -29.66
C GLU A 11 -4.97 10.36 -29.01
N ALA A 12 -3.98 9.76 -29.67
CA ALA A 12 -3.20 8.65 -29.13
C ALA A 12 -2.37 9.08 -27.90
N VAL A 13 -1.70 10.23 -27.97
CA VAL A 13 -0.95 10.80 -26.83
C VAL A 13 -1.87 11.07 -25.65
N ASP A 14 -3.03 11.69 -25.88
CA ASP A 14 -3.99 12.02 -24.84
C ASP A 14 -4.56 10.75 -24.18
N SER A 15 -4.86 9.73 -24.99
CA SER A 15 -5.34 8.43 -24.52
C SER A 15 -4.29 7.71 -23.66
N ILE A 16 -3.02 7.75 -24.04
CA ILE A 16 -1.91 7.18 -23.26
C ILE A 16 -1.76 7.92 -21.93
N ALA A 17 -1.81 9.25 -21.94
CA ALA A 17 -1.73 10.05 -20.73
C ALA A 17 -2.90 9.75 -19.76
N ALA A 18 -4.11 9.60 -20.28
CA ALA A 18 -5.28 9.20 -19.50
C ALA A 18 -5.10 7.80 -18.88
N MET A 19 -4.56 6.84 -19.65
CA MET A 19 -4.26 5.50 -19.16
C MET A 19 -3.20 5.52 -18.05
N GLN A 20 -2.11 6.28 -18.21
CA GLN A 20 -1.06 6.40 -17.18
C GLN A 20 -1.61 6.95 -15.87
N LYS A 21 -2.41 8.01 -15.95
CA LYS A 21 -3.08 8.61 -14.77
C LYS A 21 -4.01 7.60 -14.09
N ALA A 22 -4.81 6.88 -14.87
CA ALA A 22 -5.72 5.87 -14.34
C ALA A 22 -4.97 4.70 -13.69
N ALA A 23 -3.89 4.21 -14.30
CA ALA A 23 -3.07 3.13 -13.77
C ALA A 23 -2.38 3.50 -12.45
N LEU A 24 -1.85 4.72 -12.35
CA LEU A 24 -1.30 5.26 -11.10
C LEU A 24 -2.35 5.32 -10.00
N ALA A 25 -3.52 5.92 -10.28
CA ALA A 25 -4.60 6.01 -9.31
C ALA A 25 -5.09 4.62 -8.86
N ALA A 26 -5.25 3.68 -9.80
CA ALA A 26 -5.62 2.30 -9.51
C ALA A 26 -4.58 1.61 -8.62
N ARG A 27 -3.28 1.76 -8.91
CA ARG A 27 -2.20 1.22 -8.07
C ARG A 27 -2.29 1.75 -6.64
N HIS A 28 -2.42 3.07 -6.46
CA HIS A 28 -2.50 3.68 -5.14
C HIS A 28 -3.71 3.19 -4.34
N ILE A 29 -4.90 3.18 -4.95
CA ILE A 29 -6.12 2.71 -4.28
C ILE A 29 -6.02 1.23 -3.94
N HIS A 30 -5.57 0.41 -4.88
CA HIS A 30 -5.48 -1.03 -4.70
C HIS A 30 -4.45 -1.41 -3.63
N ALA A 31 -3.27 -0.78 -3.63
CA ALA A 31 -2.26 -0.99 -2.60
C ALA A 31 -2.76 -0.58 -1.20
N ARG A 32 -3.48 0.54 -1.10
CA ARG A 32 -4.11 0.95 0.17
C ARG A 32 -5.15 -0.05 0.63
N ALA A 33 -6.03 -0.52 -0.25
CA ALA A 33 -7.05 -1.52 0.08
C ALA A 33 -6.42 -2.82 0.62
N GLU A 34 -5.38 -3.31 -0.05
CA GLU A 34 -4.64 -4.50 0.39
C GLU A 34 -3.95 -4.30 1.74
N LEU A 35 -3.41 -3.10 2.01
CA LEU A 35 -2.89 -2.79 3.34
C LEU A 35 -4.01 -2.83 4.39
N MET A 36 -5.16 -2.19 4.15
CA MET A 36 -6.27 -2.19 5.12
C MET A 36 -6.73 -3.61 5.43
N ARG A 37 -6.82 -4.46 4.40
CA ARG A 37 -7.14 -5.89 4.55
C ARG A 37 -6.14 -6.60 5.45
N HIS A 38 -4.84 -6.36 5.28
CA HIS A 38 -3.82 -6.97 6.12
C HIS A 38 -3.81 -6.44 7.54
N MET A 39 -3.88 -5.12 7.72
CA MET A 39 -3.94 -4.51 9.04
C MET A 39 -5.10 -5.06 9.85
N LEU A 40 -6.29 -5.19 9.24
CA LEU A 40 -7.45 -5.80 9.88
C LEU A 40 -7.22 -7.27 10.21
N THR A 41 -6.62 -8.03 9.29
CA THR A 41 -6.31 -9.45 9.51
C THR A 41 -5.32 -9.64 10.65
N THR A 42 -4.28 -8.81 10.73
CA THR A 42 -3.28 -8.88 11.79
C THR A 42 -3.87 -8.42 13.12
N ALA A 43 -4.63 -7.32 13.16
CA ALA A 43 -5.30 -6.85 14.37
C ALA A 43 -6.24 -7.92 14.95
N ARG A 44 -7.00 -8.61 14.10
CA ARG A 44 -7.87 -9.72 14.53
C ARG A 44 -7.12 -10.90 15.14
N LYS A 45 -5.88 -11.20 14.69
CA LYS A 45 -5.06 -12.28 15.27
C LYS A 45 -4.61 -11.98 16.69
N VAL A 46 -4.57 -10.72 17.08
CA VAL A 46 -4.10 -10.26 18.39
C VAL A 46 -5.19 -9.57 19.21
N ALA A 47 -6.45 -9.62 18.77
CA ALA A 47 -7.57 -8.90 19.38
C ALA A 47 -7.84 -9.34 20.84
N ASP A 48 -7.55 -10.61 21.17
CA ASP A 48 -7.72 -11.15 22.52
C ASP A 48 -6.61 -10.72 23.50
N LYS A 49 -5.58 -10.02 23.03
CA LYS A 49 -4.47 -9.56 23.87
C LYS A 49 -4.81 -8.19 24.50
N PRO A 50 -4.14 -7.80 25.60
CA PRO A 50 -4.20 -6.43 26.08
C PRO A 50 -3.82 -5.45 24.97
N LYS A 51 -4.61 -4.39 24.77
CA LYS A 51 -4.47 -3.43 23.66
C LYS A 51 -3.02 -2.96 23.44
N ALA A 52 -2.32 -2.58 24.51
CA ALA A 52 -0.94 -2.13 24.43
C ALA A 52 0.02 -3.20 23.87
N GLU A 53 -0.17 -4.47 24.24
CA GLU A 53 0.64 -5.59 23.72
C GLU A 53 0.29 -5.89 22.26
N ALA A 54 -0.99 -5.87 21.91
CA ALA A 54 -1.46 -6.06 20.55
C ALA A 54 -0.88 -5.00 19.61
N VAL A 55 -0.99 -3.74 20.01
CA VAL A 55 -0.48 -2.59 19.25
C VAL A 55 1.03 -2.68 19.08
N GLU A 56 1.79 -2.89 20.15
CA GLU A 56 3.25 -3.00 20.06
C GLU A 56 3.69 -4.13 19.12
N THR A 57 2.99 -5.28 19.17
CA THR A 57 3.28 -6.43 18.31
C THR A 57 3.12 -6.05 16.83
N VAL A 58 1.99 -5.44 16.46
CA VAL A 58 1.68 -5.10 15.07
C VAL A 58 2.58 -3.96 14.56
N VAL A 59 2.80 -2.92 15.37
CA VAL A 59 3.67 -1.80 14.96
C VAL A 59 5.10 -2.29 14.73
N ARG A 60 5.64 -3.15 15.60
CA ARG A 60 6.98 -3.72 15.42
C ARG A 60 7.08 -4.52 14.12
N GLU A 61 6.09 -5.36 13.83
CA GLU A 61 6.07 -6.17 12.60
C GLU A 61 6.03 -5.30 11.34
N TRP A 62 5.16 -4.28 11.30
CA TRP A 62 5.04 -3.41 10.12
C TRP A 62 6.24 -2.49 9.93
N MET A 63 6.79 -1.93 11.01
CA MET A 63 7.99 -1.11 10.94
C MET A 63 9.20 -1.92 10.45
N ASP A 64 9.35 -3.18 10.88
CA ASP A 64 10.39 -4.08 10.34
C ASP A 64 10.15 -4.45 8.87
N ALA A 65 8.90 -4.76 8.52
CA ALA A 65 8.53 -5.08 7.14
C ALA A 65 8.83 -3.90 6.19
N TRP A 66 8.66 -2.67 6.68
CA TRP A 66 8.95 -1.46 5.92
C TRP A 66 10.41 -0.99 6.02
N ASN A 67 11.24 -1.67 6.79
CA ASN A 67 12.63 -1.28 7.06
C ASN A 67 12.71 0.16 7.60
N LEU A 68 11.79 0.52 8.50
CA LEU A 68 11.74 1.83 9.16
C LEU A 68 12.03 1.61 10.64
N GLY A 69 13.29 1.78 11.07
CA GLY A 69 13.65 1.66 12.48
C GLY A 69 12.96 2.74 13.32
N ARG A 70 12.32 2.36 14.44
CA ARG A 70 11.58 3.31 15.30
C ARG A 70 12.44 4.48 15.80
N ALA A 71 13.73 4.23 16.08
CA ALA A 71 14.64 5.26 16.54
C ALA A 71 15.01 6.27 15.45
N GLU A 72 15.05 5.82 14.19
CA GLU A 72 15.37 6.64 13.02
C GLU A 72 14.12 7.40 12.52
N TRP A 73 12.95 6.78 12.66
CA TRP A 73 11.67 7.28 12.16
C TRP A 73 10.62 7.43 13.28
N PRO A 74 10.90 8.18 14.37
CA PRO A 74 10.02 8.24 15.53
C PRO A 74 8.66 8.88 15.22
N HIS A 75 8.61 9.76 14.22
CA HIS A 75 7.37 10.39 13.78
C HIS A 75 6.48 9.41 13.00
N ILE A 76 7.05 8.55 12.14
CA ILE A 76 6.30 7.49 11.45
C ILE A 76 5.85 6.42 12.44
N ALA A 77 6.70 6.05 13.40
CA ALA A 77 6.38 5.07 14.44
C ALA A 77 5.13 5.49 15.24
N ARG A 78 5.02 6.77 15.59
CA ARG A 78 3.85 7.33 16.29
C ARG A 78 2.57 7.23 15.45
N GLU A 79 2.63 7.59 14.16
CA GLU A 79 1.44 7.49 13.31
C GLU A 79 1.05 6.03 13.04
N MET A 80 2.02 5.12 12.90
CA MET A 80 1.76 3.69 12.78
C MET A 80 1.13 3.11 14.06
N GLU A 81 1.53 3.61 15.23
CA GLU A 81 0.92 3.25 16.51
C GLU A 81 -0.55 3.68 16.57
N ALA A 82 -0.86 4.95 16.28
CA ALA A 82 -2.24 5.45 16.24
C ALA A 82 -3.09 4.70 15.20
N PHE A 83 -2.52 4.40 14.04
CA PHE A 83 -3.17 3.62 12.99
C PHE A 83 -3.47 2.18 13.44
N THR A 84 -2.53 1.56 14.15
CA THR A 84 -2.70 0.22 14.71
C THR A 84 -3.72 0.20 15.85
N GLU A 85 -3.74 1.21 16.72
CA GLU A 85 -4.75 1.37 17.76
C GLU A 85 -6.16 1.46 17.15
N ALA A 86 -6.34 2.26 16.11
CA ALA A 86 -7.61 2.38 15.41
C ALA A 86 -8.05 1.04 14.77
N PHE A 87 -7.10 0.26 14.23
CA PHE A 87 -7.39 -1.09 13.72
C PHE A 87 -7.75 -2.08 14.82
N HIS A 88 -7.08 -2.02 15.97
CA HIS A 88 -7.41 -2.85 17.12
C HIS A 88 -8.83 -2.57 17.61
N ASP A 89 -9.18 -1.29 17.76
CA ASP A 89 -10.51 -0.89 18.22
C ASP A 89 -11.57 -1.31 17.20
N TYR A 90 -11.37 -1.01 15.92
CA TYR A 90 -12.28 -1.44 14.84
C TYR A 90 -12.42 -2.96 14.75
N ALA A 91 -11.34 -3.73 14.96
CA ALA A 91 -11.39 -5.19 14.90
C ALA A 91 -12.25 -5.79 16.02
N ASN A 92 -12.30 -5.14 17.19
CA ASN A 92 -13.07 -5.58 18.35
C ASN A 92 -14.52 -5.04 18.36
N ASP A 93 -14.73 -3.81 17.87
CA ASP A 93 -16.05 -3.15 17.85
C ASP A 93 -16.25 -2.30 16.57
N PRO A 94 -16.58 -2.92 15.42
CA PRO A 94 -16.79 -2.17 14.19
C PRO A 94 -17.94 -1.15 14.32
N SER A 95 -17.60 0.14 14.24
CA SER A 95 -18.54 1.26 14.36
C SER A 95 -18.14 2.44 13.45
N ASP A 96 -19.08 3.33 13.15
CA ASP A 96 -18.79 4.55 12.37
C ASP A 96 -17.72 5.43 13.04
N ALA A 97 -17.68 5.44 14.37
CA ALA A 97 -16.65 6.16 15.12
C ALA A 97 -15.26 5.55 14.91
N HIS A 98 -15.15 4.22 14.91
CA HIS A 98 -13.88 3.53 14.65
C HIS A 98 -13.49 3.58 13.17
N ASP A 99 -14.43 3.58 12.22
CA ASP A 99 -14.15 3.86 10.80
C ASP A 99 -13.58 5.27 10.60
N ALA A 100 -14.17 6.28 11.25
CA ALA A 100 -13.65 7.64 11.21
C ALA A 100 -12.22 7.74 11.78
N ALA A 101 -11.94 7.07 12.90
CA ALA A 101 -10.61 7.00 13.48
C ALA A 101 -9.60 6.30 12.56
N LEU A 102 -10.01 5.23 11.86
CA LEU A 102 -9.18 4.57 10.85
C LEU A 102 -8.85 5.50 9.69
N ARG A 103 -9.82 6.24 9.18
CA ARG A 103 -9.59 7.21 8.09
C ARG A 103 -8.61 8.29 8.52
N GLN A 104 -8.83 8.87 9.70
CA GLN A 104 -7.99 9.94 10.23
C GLN A 104 -6.54 9.47 10.44
N SER A 105 -6.35 8.31 11.07
CA SER A 105 -5.02 7.77 11.31
C SER A 105 -4.32 7.32 10.02
N CYS A 106 -5.06 6.79 9.04
CA CYS A 106 -4.54 6.51 7.71
C CYS A 106 -4.02 7.78 7.02
N GLU A 107 -4.78 8.89 7.07
CA GLU A 107 -4.38 10.17 6.48
C GLU A 107 -3.16 10.75 7.19
N ALA A 108 -3.08 10.66 8.52
CA ALA A 108 -1.94 11.11 9.30
C ALA A 108 -0.66 10.34 8.96
N LEU A 109 -0.75 9.01 8.85
CA LEU A 109 0.38 8.16 8.45
C LEU A 109 0.83 8.45 7.01
N ASP A 110 -0.10 8.63 6.08
CA ASP A 110 0.25 8.97 4.70
C ASP A 110 0.91 10.37 4.62
N ALA A 111 0.42 11.33 5.40
CA ALA A 111 1.05 12.66 5.51
C ALA A 111 2.44 12.61 6.16
N ALA A 112 2.68 11.72 7.12
CA ALA A 112 4.01 11.48 7.67
C ALA A 112 4.96 10.91 6.60
N LEU A 113 4.54 9.89 5.87
CA LEU A 113 5.33 9.29 4.78
C LEU A 113 5.57 10.27 3.63
N ALA A 114 4.60 11.13 3.31
CA ALA A 114 4.73 12.12 2.24
C ALA A 114 5.85 13.14 2.51
N ARG A 115 6.09 13.50 3.78
CA ARG A 115 7.22 14.37 4.17
C ARG A 115 8.58 13.74 3.86
N GLU A 116 8.62 12.42 3.77
CA GLU A 116 9.80 11.62 3.47
C GLU A 116 9.84 11.18 1.98
N GLY A 117 8.99 11.77 1.14
CA GLY A 117 8.94 11.49 -0.30
C GLY A 117 8.35 10.14 -0.66
N THR A 118 7.52 9.55 0.20
CA THR A 118 6.89 8.24 -0.03
C THR A 118 5.41 8.25 0.40
N SER A 119 4.73 7.11 0.28
CA SER A 119 3.31 6.96 0.65
C SER A 119 3.06 5.59 1.24
N ILE A 120 1.94 5.42 1.92
CA ILE A 120 1.47 4.11 2.41
C ILE A 120 1.40 3.10 1.25
N SER A 121 0.85 3.53 0.11
CA SER A 121 0.76 2.70 -1.09
C SER A 121 2.12 2.28 -1.65
N ASP A 122 3.14 3.13 -1.56
CA ASP A 122 4.49 2.79 -2.02
C ASP A 122 5.18 1.83 -1.06
N GLN A 123 5.03 2.03 0.26
CA GLN A 123 5.52 1.07 1.24
C GLN A 123 4.88 -0.30 1.01
N MET A 124 3.57 -0.34 0.78
CA MET A 124 2.87 -1.58 0.46
C MET A 124 3.34 -2.17 -0.88
N ALA A 125 3.48 -1.36 -1.92
CA ALA A 125 3.82 -1.86 -3.25
C ALA A 125 5.27 -2.37 -3.36
N PHE A 126 6.22 -1.70 -2.72
CA PHE A 126 7.64 -2.03 -2.84
C PHE A 126 8.09 -3.10 -1.86
N ARG A 127 7.46 -3.19 -0.69
CA ARG A 127 7.98 -4.00 0.43
C ARG A 127 7.09 -5.18 0.83
N SER A 128 5.81 -5.18 0.44
CA SER A 128 4.89 -6.25 0.83
C SER A 128 5.16 -7.55 0.08
N GLN A 129 5.12 -8.67 0.81
CA GLN A 129 5.10 -10.02 0.24
C GLN A 129 3.84 -10.32 -0.58
N CYS A 130 2.83 -9.44 -0.48
CA CYS A 130 1.56 -9.57 -1.17
C CYS A 130 1.43 -8.53 -2.29
N ALA A 131 2.53 -7.86 -2.63
CA ALA A 131 2.50 -6.85 -3.68
C ALA A 131 2.08 -7.48 -5.01
N HIS A 132 1.21 -6.80 -5.76
CA HIS A 132 0.78 -7.31 -7.06
C HIS A 132 1.81 -6.89 -8.10
N ARG A 133 2.29 -7.85 -8.90
CA ARG A 133 3.41 -7.58 -9.83
C ARG A 133 3.11 -6.47 -10.84
N TRP A 134 1.85 -6.31 -11.25
CA TRP A 134 1.44 -5.21 -12.13
C TRP A 134 1.71 -3.81 -11.55
N TRP A 135 1.77 -3.65 -10.22
CA TRP A 135 2.13 -2.38 -9.59
C TRP A 135 3.52 -1.90 -10.01
N GLU A 136 4.45 -2.83 -10.22
CA GLU A 136 5.84 -2.54 -10.65
C GLU A 136 5.93 -2.16 -12.12
N LEU A 137 4.94 -2.55 -12.92
CA LEU A 137 4.80 -2.11 -14.30
C LEU A 137 4.29 -0.67 -14.40
N VAL A 138 3.60 -0.17 -13.35
CA VAL A 138 3.18 1.25 -13.27
C VAL A 138 4.29 2.10 -12.67
N VAL A 139 4.81 1.71 -11.51
CA VAL A 139 5.90 2.38 -10.81
C VAL A 139 6.93 1.32 -10.42
N PRO A 140 8.10 1.28 -11.09
CA PRO A 140 9.14 0.31 -10.78
C PRO A 140 9.59 0.40 -9.32
N VAL A 141 9.96 -0.75 -8.75
CA VAL A 141 10.65 -0.76 -7.45
C VAL A 141 11.97 0.02 -7.59
N PRO A 142 12.28 0.97 -6.70
CA PRO A 142 13.56 1.66 -6.73
C PRO A 142 14.71 0.65 -6.63
N ALA A 143 15.71 0.78 -7.52
CA ALA A 143 16.83 -0.15 -7.59
C ALA A 143 17.70 -0.12 -6.32
N ASP A 144 17.71 1.02 -5.63
CA ASP A 144 18.44 1.32 -4.41
C ASP A 144 17.54 1.29 -3.16
N LEU A 145 16.35 0.67 -3.23
CA LEU A 145 15.40 0.60 -2.11
C LEU A 145 16.09 0.04 -0.85
N PRO A 146 16.25 0.84 0.22
CA PRO A 146 16.95 0.39 1.42
C PRO A 146 16.22 -0.78 2.07
N GLY A 147 16.95 -1.83 2.46
CA GLY A 147 16.36 -3.03 3.06
C GLY A 147 15.44 -3.79 2.10
N ALA A 148 15.67 -3.72 0.79
CA ALA A 148 14.99 -4.57 -0.18
C ALA A 148 15.15 -6.05 0.18
N LYS A 149 14.05 -6.68 0.56
CA LYS A 149 13.97 -8.12 0.84
C LYS A 149 13.41 -8.84 -0.41
N PRO A 150 13.88 -10.07 -0.74
CA PRO A 150 13.22 -10.88 -1.76
C PRO A 150 11.73 -11.07 -1.45
N ARG A 151 10.89 -11.07 -2.49
CA ARG A 151 9.44 -11.25 -2.37
C ARG A 151 8.99 -12.56 -3.05
N PRO A 152 9.31 -13.74 -2.49
CA PRO A 152 9.02 -15.03 -3.11
C PRO A 152 7.53 -15.31 -3.27
N SER A 153 6.69 -14.70 -2.43
CA SER A 153 5.24 -14.85 -2.51
C SER A 153 4.59 -14.08 -3.67
N VAL A 154 5.32 -13.15 -4.31
CA VAL A 154 4.82 -12.39 -5.45
C VAL A 154 5.10 -13.16 -6.74
N PRO A 155 4.06 -13.65 -7.45
CA PRO A 155 4.26 -14.44 -8.66
C PRO A 155 5.01 -13.66 -9.75
N PRO A 156 5.72 -14.35 -10.66
CA PRO A 156 6.25 -13.73 -11.86
C PRO A 156 5.10 -13.22 -12.75
N LEU A 157 5.43 -12.30 -13.67
CA LEU A 157 4.49 -11.90 -14.71
C LEU A 157 4.17 -13.11 -15.59
N ALA A 158 2.88 -13.44 -15.73
CA ALA A 158 2.43 -14.46 -16.65
C ALA A 158 2.23 -13.83 -18.04
N GLU A 159 2.83 -14.41 -19.08
CA GLU A 159 2.81 -13.88 -20.45
C GLU A 159 1.39 -13.70 -21.02
N ALA A 160 0.43 -14.52 -20.58
CA ALA A 160 -0.96 -14.49 -21.06
C ALA A 160 -1.92 -13.74 -20.12
N ALA A 161 -1.45 -13.21 -18.98
CA ALA A 161 -2.32 -12.50 -18.05
C ALA A 161 -2.65 -11.08 -18.57
N ARG A 162 -3.87 -10.62 -18.28
CA ARG A 162 -4.19 -9.20 -18.47
C ARG A 162 -3.35 -8.38 -17.50
N PHE A 163 -3.09 -7.13 -17.88
CA PHE A 163 -2.27 -6.19 -17.10
C PHE A 163 -2.63 -6.17 -15.61
N TRP A 164 -3.90 -5.98 -15.27
CA TRP A 164 -4.38 -5.87 -13.88
C TRP A 164 -4.49 -7.21 -13.14
N ASP A 165 -4.39 -8.33 -13.84
CA ASP A 165 -4.41 -9.68 -13.26
C ASP A 165 -2.98 -10.20 -12.99
N ALA A 166 -1.96 -9.49 -13.48
CA ALA A 166 -0.59 -9.96 -13.46
C ALA A 166 0.01 -9.93 -12.03
N GLY A 167 0.39 -11.13 -11.56
CA GLY A 167 1.13 -11.33 -10.31
C GLY A 167 0.35 -11.01 -9.04
N CYS A 168 -0.96 -11.23 -9.03
CA CYS A 168 -1.73 -11.41 -7.81
C CYS A 168 -1.48 -12.83 -7.27
N ALA A 169 -0.96 -12.92 -6.04
CA ALA A 169 -0.79 -14.20 -5.34
C ALA A 169 -2.15 -14.83 -5.03
N ASP A 170 -2.27 -16.16 -5.10
CA ASP A 170 -3.58 -16.83 -4.96
C ASP A 170 -4.23 -16.58 -3.59
N PHE A 171 -3.44 -16.40 -2.53
CA PHE A 171 -3.96 -16.07 -1.19
C PHE A 171 -4.44 -14.61 -1.06
N CYS A 172 -4.20 -13.76 -2.05
CA CYS A 172 -4.72 -12.40 -2.15
C CYS A 172 -5.98 -12.31 -3.01
N ARG A 173 -6.42 -13.40 -3.65
CA ARG A 173 -7.62 -13.44 -4.51
C ARG A 173 -8.90 -13.68 -3.72
#